data_AF-A0A0S7WZI7-F1
#
_entry.id   AF-A0A0S7WZI7-F1
#
_cell.length_a   1.000
_cell.length_b   1.000
_cell.length_c   1.000
_cell.angle_alpha   90.00
_cell.angle_beta   90.00
_cell.angle_gamma   90.00
#
_symmetry.space_group_name_H-M   'P 1'
#
loop_
_entity.id
_entity.type
_entity.pdbx_description
1 polymer ?
#
loop_
_entity_poly.entity_id
_entity_poly.type
_entity_poly.pdbx_seq_one_letter_code
_entity_poly.pdbx_strand_id
1 'polypeptide(L)' 'DADGFYENVALDENARNICGVAPIYVTLKVLAPAEVELLRYEQWSEADGSSCVTFAACAIP' A
#
# COMPACT_ATOMS: atom_id res chain seq x y z
N ASP A 1 7.66 6.95 -5.47
CA ASP A 1 8.81 6.04 -5.36
C ASP A 1 8.85 5.44 -3.95
N ALA A 2 9.89 4.68 -3.60
CA ALA A 2 9.99 4.00 -2.30
C ALA A 2 10.06 4.97 -1.11
N ASP A 3 10.85 6.03 -1.22
CA ASP A 3 11.05 6.98 -0.12
C ASP A 3 9.78 7.80 0.09
N GLY A 4 9.15 8.28 -0.99
CA GLY A 4 7.87 8.96 -0.90
C GLY A 4 6.75 8.07 -0.33
N PHE A 5 6.75 6.75 -0.61
CA PHE A 5 5.84 5.82 0.06
C PHE A 5 6.11 5.77 1.57
N TYR A 6 7.37 5.57 1.98
CA TYR A 6 7.72 5.47 3.40
C TYR A 6 7.43 6.77 4.16
N GLU A 7 7.78 7.92 3.59
CA GLU A 7 7.47 9.24 4.15
C GLU A 7 5.96 9.43 4.31
N ASN A 8 5.15 9.03 3.32
CA ASN A 8 3.69 9.10 3.43
C ASN A 8 3.13 8.26 4.58
N VAL A 9 3.70 7.07 4.85
CA VAL A 9 3.31 6.25 6.00
C VAL A 9 3.76 6.89 7.31
N ALA A 10 4.97 7.45 7.35
CA ALA A 10 5.51 8.09 8.54
C ALA A 10 4.71 9.32 8.97
N LEU A 11 4.14 10.08 8.03
CA LEU A 11 3.32 11.27 8.32
C LEU A 11 2.11 10.98 9.23
N ASP A 12 1.54 9.77 9.15
CA ASP A 12 0.41 9.35 9.97
C ASP A 12 0.77 8.27 11.00
N GLU A 13 2.06 8.01 11.22
CA GLU A 13 2.56 6.98 12.13
C GLU A 13 1.98 5.58 11.86
N ASN A 14 1.65 5.29 10.58
CA ASN A 14 0.94 4.08 10.16
C ASN A 14 -0.44 3.90 10.83
N ALA A 15 -1.18 4.98 11.09
CA ALA A 15 -2.55 4.93 11.62
C ALA A 15 -3.51 4.12 10.72
N ARG A 16 -3.17 3.97 9.44
CA ARG A 16 -3.88 3.13 8.46
C ARG A 16 -3.66 1.62 8.66
N ASN A 17 -2.77 1.21 9.56
CA ASN A 17 -2.44 -0.20 9.84
C ASN A 17 -2.01 -0.98 8.58
N ILE A 18 -1.15 -0.39 7.75
CA ILE A 18 -0.61 -1.07 6.58
C ILE A 18 0.24 -2.25 7.06
N CYS A 19 -0.22 -3.48 6.81
CA CYS A 19 0.46 -4.68 7.26
C CYS A 19 1.78 -4.97 6.50
N GLY A 20 1.92 -4.40 5.30
CA GLY A 20 3.03 -4.68 4.37
C GLY A 20 4.07 -3.57 4.21
N VAL A 21 4.21 -2.62 5.15
CA VAL A 21 5.10 -1.45 4.98
C VAL A 21 6.52 -1.85 4.54
N ALA A 22 7.16 -2.77 5.27
CA ALA A 22 8.52 -3.21 4.97
C ALA A 22 8.65 -3.91 3.59
N PRO A 23 7.87 -4.96 3.26
CA PRO A 23 7.97 -5.59 1.95
C PRO A 23 7.60 -4.66 0.79
N ILE A 24 6.64 -3.74 0.96
CA ILE A 24 6.29 -2.75 -0.07
C ILE A 24 7.46 -1.80 -0.33
N TYR A 25 8.05 -1.23 0.74
CA TYR A 25 9.20 -0.33 0.62
C TYR A 25 10.39 -1.00 -0.08
N VAL A 26 10.75 -2.22 0.33
CA VAL A 26 11.84 -2.98 -0.30
C VAL A 26 11.54 -3.27 -1.76
N THR A 27 10.31 -3.67 -2.08
CA THR A 27 9.89 -3.91 -3.46
C THR A 27 10.06 -2.66 -4.31
N LEU A 28 9.59 -1.50 -3.84
CA LEU A 28 9.77 -0.23 -4.55
C LEU A 28 11.23 0.19 -4.71
N LYS A 29 12.11 -0.15 -3.75
CA LYS A 29 13.56 0.11 -3.87
C LYS A 29 14.22 -0.78 -4.92
N VAL A 30 13.82 -2.04 -5.01
CA VAL A 30 14.39 -3.01 -5.96
C VAL A 30 13.89 -2.75 -7.38
N LEU A 31 12.65 -2.33 -7.55
CA LEU A 31 12.03 -2.05 -8.86
C LEU A 31 12.51 -0.75 -9.51
N ALA A 32 13.32 0.07 -8.82
CA ALA A 32 13.59 1.44 -9.23
C ALA A 32 14.32 1.56 -10.59
N PRO A 33 13.89 2.48 -11.49
CA PRO A 33 12.54 2.99 -11.70
C PRO A 33 11.73 2.12 -12.69
N ALA A 34 10.45 1.87 -12.38
CA ALA A 34 9.53 1.11 -13.24
C ALA A 34 8.14 1.76 -13.28
N GLU A 35 7.49 1.72 -14.45
CA GLU A 35 6.06 2.01 -14.57
C GLU A 35 5.25 0.83 -14.02
N VAL A 36 4.23 1.14 -13.24
CA VAL A 36 3.40 0.16 -12.53
C VAL A 36 1.93 0.46 -12.81
N GLU A 37 1.16 -0.57 -13.12
CA GLU A 37 -0.29 -0.51 -13.32
C GLU A 37 -1.01 -0.92 -12.02
N LEU A 38 -1.99 -0.12 -11.58
CA LEU A 38 -2.91 -0.48 -10.51
C LEU A 38 -4.02 -1.37 -11.08
N LEU A 39 -3.99 -2.66 -10.71
CA LEU A 39 -4.94 -3.66 -11.21
C LEU A 39 -6.23 -3.69 -10.41
N ARG A 40 -6.16 -3.46 -9.10
CA ARG A 40 -7.31 -3.55 -8.20
C ARG A 40 -7.14 -2.66 -6.98
N TYR A 41 -8.23 -2.04 -6.56
CA TYR A 41 -8.34 -1.32 -5.30
C TYR A 41 -9.74 -1.53 -4.74
N GLU A 42 -9.84 -2.18 -3.58
CA GLU A 42 -11.13 -2.53 -3.00
C GLU A 42 -11.09 -2.55 -1.47
N GLN A 43 -12.27 -2.64 -0.88
CA GLN A 43 -12.43 -2.71 0.56
C GLN A 43 -13.38 -3.84 0.93
N TRP A 44 -13.01 -4.60 1.95
CA TRP A 44 -13.95 -5.42 2.69
C TRP A 44 -14.34 -4.66 3.95
N SER A 45 -15.62 -4.65 4.27
CA SER A 45 -16.16 -3.97 5.46
C SER A 45 -17.23 -4.83 6.11
N GLU A 46 -17.27 -4.84 7.43
CA GLU A 46 -18.35 -5.46 8.18
C GLU A 46 -19.67 -4.71 7.94
N ALA A 47 -20.78 -5.44 7.90
CA ALA A 47 -22.09 -4.86 7.61
C ALA A 47 -22.55 -3.86 8.69
N ASP A 48 -22.05 -4.01 9.92
CA ASP A 48 -22.30 -3.11 11.04
C ASP A 48 -21.35 -1.90 11.09
N GLY A 49 -20.39 -1.82 10.16
CA GLY A 49 -19.42 -0.74 10.08
C GLY A 49 -18.31 -0.79 11.14
N SER A 50 -18.20 -1.87 11.90
CA SER A 50 -17.21 -1.99 13.00
C SER A 50 -15.77 -2.07 12.50
N SER A 51 -15.54 -2.60 11.30
CA SER A 51 -14.20 -2.75 10.74
C SER A 51 -14.18 -2.72 9.22
N CYS A 52 -13.01 -2.39 8.66
CA CYS A 52 -12.75 -2.42 7.23
C CYS A 52 -11.28 -2.75 6.97
N VAL A 53 -11.01 -3.49 5.90
CA VAL A 53 -9.67 -3.76 5.36
C VAL A 53 -9.63 -3.35 3.90
N THR A 54 -8.62 -2.59 3.51
CA THR A 54 -8.38 -2.19 2.12
C THR A 54 -7.36 -3.11 1.47
N PHE A 55 -7.62 -3.52 0.24
CA PHE A 55 -6.73 -4.31 -0.60
C PHE A 55 -6.35 -3.52 -1.86
N ALA A 56 -5.09 -3.59 -2.24
CA ALA A 56 -4.59 -3.02 -3.49
C ALA A 56 -3.67 -4.02 -4.18
N ALA A 57 -3.77 -4.12 -5.51
CA ALA A 57 -2.92 -4.97 -6.34
C ALA A 57 -2.35 -4.15 -7.48
N CYS A 58 -1.05 -4.27 -7.72
CA CYS A 58 -0.34 -3.60 -8.78
C CYS A 58 0.58 -4.58 -9.51
N ALA A 59 0.87 -4.34 -10.79
CA ALA A 59 1.82 -5.12 -11.57
C ALA A 59 2.68 -4.24 -12.47
N ILE A 60 3.83 -4.76 -12.86
CA ILE A 60 4.65 -4.19 -13.93
C ILE A 60 4.23 -4.89 -15.23
N PRO A 61 4.02 -4.15 -16.33
CA PRO A 61 3.74 -4.74 -17.65
C PRO A 61 4.83 -5.70 -18.14
#